data_AF-A0A8C8M3K9-F1
#
_entry.id   AF-A0A8C8M3K9-F1
#
_cell.length_a   1.000
_cell.length_b   1.000
_cell.length_c   1.000
_cell.angle_alpha   90.00
_cell.angle_beta   90.00
_cell.angle_gamma   90.00
#
_symmetry.space_group_name_H-M   'P 1'
#
loop_
_entity.id
_entity.type
_entity.pdbx_description
1 polymer ?
#
loop_
_entity_poly.entity_id
_entity_poly.type
_entity_poly.pdbx_seq_one_letter_code
_entity_poly.pdbx_strand_id
1 'polypeptide(L)'
;LSLSHRITMERKALLCIFFLLLPLALVSADIPVLNSISDLRNIEFGHRFPRHGLMLLHFVSGGLYVDNNDVLIPTFLPERGDWGFHYFNNYEELFPPLQDQNRQGYYAVGNINTPTAYPLYPYVTRSYYFTPGNLERNMDRLVVRTSPNRPLLEAVYITQHYRRSSVYDPHSSEYDPHNTYQISPALLQEIRTVIHNRVDSVQAFLYAAGYDVDSMLFTQNCYAPGSTYKVEEAGRMTLNDSTAIMKEEVLHTECYAVVLQVKSTESGYARLGWANVPDSLLDVGVMLALFNNNGNNLLSLSLGTRSYGIYDSNQYLNHGLQVKLLSKDGSNVFITGPRYDDADGKVPVGIEGNDASLQLYTKDGYACAQLFISKTFTDWQTDFNYSWVAFYSNHKDASNSYYTYEYAVRFTKQDDTNIKYDIYSYVSSLSIQPGAQARFFLTKTYDSILAETTPWER
;
A
#
# COMPACT_ATOMS: atom_id res chain seq x y z
N LEU A 1 -37.15 2.04 71.05
CA LEU A 1 -36.37 0.90 70.50
C LEU A 1 -37.22 0.27 69.40
N SER A 2 -36.95 0.28 68.10
CA SER A 2 -35.83 0.72 67.26
C SER A 2 -36.38 0.74 65.81
N LEU A 3 -37.27 1.68 65.48
CA LEU A 3 -37.81 1.81 64.11
C LEU A 3 -37.02 2.82 63.25
N SER A 4 -36.27 3.72 63.90
CA SER A 4 -35.46 4.74 63.22
C SER A 4 -34.08 4.25 62.76
N HIS A 5 -33.68 3.00 63.08
CA HIS A 5 -32.37 2.45 62.70
C HIS A 5 -32.41 1.51 61.49
N ARG A 6 -33.60 1.08 61.02
CA ARG A 6 -33.73 0.26 59.82
C ARG A 6 -33.70 1.07 58.52
N ILE A 7 -34.21 2.30 58.53
CA ILE A 7 -34.37 3.10 57.30
C ILE A 7 -33.03 3.71 56.81
N THR A 8 -32.06 3.91 57.70
CA THR A 8 -30.71 4.42 57.34
C THR A 8 -29.72 3.33 56.92
N MET A 9 -29.98 2.06 57.24
CA MET A 9 -29.12 0.94 56.85
C MET A 9 -29.49 0.38 55.47
N GLU A 10 -30.79 0.36 55.12
CA GLU A 10 -31.25 -0.10 53.80
C GLU A 10 -30.93 0.89 52.67
N ARG A 11 -30.88 2.20 52.94
CA ARG A 11 -30.53 3.20 51.92
C ARG A 11 -29.03 3.28 51.59
N LYS A 12 -28.16 2.82 52.49
CA LYS A 12 -26.71 2.70 52.24
C LYS A 12 -26.35 1.34 51.66
N ALA A 13 -27.07 0.28 52.02
CA ALA A 13 -26.90 -1.05 51.43
C ALA A 13 -27.35 -1.10 49.95
N LEU A 14 -28.46 -0.44 49.58
CA LEU A 14 -28.88 -0.40 48.17
C LEU A 14 -27.98 0.47 47.27
N LEU A 15 -27.35 1.53 47.81
CA LEU A 15 -26.38 2.30 47.03
C LEU A 15 -25.07 1.51 46.83
N CYS A 16 -24.62 0.73 47.83
CA CYS A 16 -23.46 -0.14 47.64
C CYS A 16 -23.74 -1.31 46.68
N ILE A 17 -24.99 -1.81 46.62
CA ILE A 17 -25.39 -2.87 45.68
C ILE A 17 -25.49 -2.35 44.24
N PHE A 18 -25.85 -1.08 44.02
CA PHE A 18 -25.79 -0.46 42.68
C PHE A 18 -24.36 -0.18 42.19
N PHE A 19 -23.38 -0.07 43.09
CA PHE A 19 -21.95 0.03 42.74
C PHE A 19 -21.22 -1.32 42.68
N LEU A 20 -21.83 -2.41 43.14
CA LEU A 20 -21.28 -3.78 43.09
C LEU A 20 -21.90 -4.65 41.98
N LEU A 21 -22.88 -4.12 41.24
CA LEU A 21 -23.55 -4.79 40.11
C LEU A 21 -23.44 -4.04 38.78
N LEU A 22 -22.45 -3.15 38.64
CA LEU A 22 -21.79 -3.04 37.34
C LEU A 22 -20.53 -3.91 37.42
N PRO A 23 -20.58 -5.20 37.05
CA PRO A 23 -19.51 -5.60 36.16
C PRO A 23 -19.63 -4.61 35.00
N LEU A 24 -18.62 -3.75 34.82
CA LEU A 24 -18.26 -3.40 33.45
C LEU A 24 -18.12 -4.75 32.78
N ALA A 25 -19.19 -5.21 32.14
CA ALA A 25 -19.07 -6.09 31.03
C ALA A 25 -18.33 -5.24 30.01
N LEU A 26 -17.01 -5.17 30.15
CA LEU A 26 -16.08 -5.18 29.05
C LEU A 26 -16.39 -6.48 28.32
N VAL A 27 -17.55 -6.51 27.65
CA VAL A 27 -17.74 -7.35 26.50
C VAL A 27 -16.76 -6.74 25.52
N SER A 28 -15.50 -7.15 25.61
CA SER A 28 -14.72 -7.28 24.39
C SER A 28 -15.61 -8.18 23.55
N ALA A 29 -16.39 -7.58 22.64
CA ALA A 29 -17.16 -8.36 21.70
C ALA A 29 -16.15 -9.30 21.05
N ASP A 30 -16.37 -10.61 21.15
CA ASP A 30 -15.50 -11.57 20.50
C ASP A 30 -15.50 -11.22 19.01
N ILE A 31 -14.36 -10.73 18.52
CA ILE A 31 -14.23 -10.31 17.13
C ILE A 31 -14.46 -11.55 16.28
N PRO A 32 -15.47 -11.57 15.39
CA PRO A 32 -15.75 -12.75 14.61
C PRO A 32 -14.55 -13.10 13.72
N VAL A 33 -14.21 -14.39 13.67
CA VAL A 33 -13.06 -14.90 12.92
C VAL A 33 -13.52 -15.47 11.59
N LEU A 34 -12.92 -14.99 10.50
CA LEU A 34 -13.13 -15.51 9.15
C LEU A 34 -12.07 -16.57 8.84
N ASN A 35 -12.51 -17.76 8.44
CA ASN A 35 -11.68 -18.94 8.33
C ASN A 35 -11.40 -19.37 6.89
N SER A 36 -12.20 -18.93 5.95
CA SER A 36 -12.09 -19.28 4.52
C SER A 36 -12.50 -18.14 3.60
N ILE A 37 -12.13 -18.23 2.33
CA ILE A 37 -12.56 -17.29 1.28
C ILE A 37 -14.09 -17.29 1.17
N SER A 38 -14.73 -18.43 1.44
CA SER A 38 -16.19 -18.51 1.47
C SER A 38 -16.82 -17.66 2.57
N ASP A 39 -16.14 -17.44 3.70
CA ASP A 39 -16.65 -16.60 4.78
C ASP A 39 -16.67 -15.12 4.38
N LEU A 40 -15.75 -14.71 3.50
CA LEU A 40 -15.73 -13.35 2.95
C LEU A 40 -17.03 -13.05 2.18
N ARG A 41 -17.65 -14.03 1.51
CA ARG A 41 -18.88 -13.82 0.72
C ARG A 41 -20.06 -13.29 1.53
N ASN A 42 -20.02 -13.46 2.85
CA ASN A 42 -21.12 -13.14 3.76
C ASN A 42 -20.90 -11.83 4.54
N ILE A 43 -19.88 -11.05 4.21
CA ILE A 43 -19.60 -9.76 4.86
C ILE A 43 -19.64 -8.61 3.84
N GLU A 44 -19.66 -7.37 4.34
CA GLU A 44 -19.73 -6.19 3.46
C GLU A 44 -18.35 -5.73 2.94
N PHE A 45 -17.27 -6.12 3.63
CA PHE A 45 -15.93 -5.57 3.42
C PHE A 45 -15.41 -5.71 1.99
N GLY A 46 -15.35 -4.60 1.24
CA GLY A 46 -14.66 -4.57 -0.05
C GLY A 46 -15.38 -5.28 -1.20
N HIS A 47 -16.66 -5.63 -1.09
CA HIS A 47 -17.34 -6.49 -2.07
C HIS A 47 -17.90 -5.79 -3.31
N ARG A 48 -17.83 -4.46 -3.41
CA ARG A 48 -18.37 -3.72 -4.57
C ARG A 48 -17.53 -2.53 -4.93
N PHE A 49 -17.50 -2.15 -6.18
CA PHE A 49 -16.91 -0.88 -6.60
C PHE A 49 -17.60 0.31 -5.90
N PRO A 50 -16.88 1.31 -5.38
CA PRO A 50 -15.42 1.53 -5.46
C PRO A 50 -14.62 1.02 -4.25
N ARG A 51 -15.19 0.17 -3.41
CA ARG A 51 -14.52 -0.43 -2.24
C ARG A 51 -13.31 -1.25 -2.71
N HIS A 52 -12.20 -1.13 -1.97
CA HIS A 52 -10.91 -1.75 -2.29
C HIS A 52 -10.48 -2.82 -1.29
N GLY A 53 -11.31 -3.10 -0.27
CA GLY A 53 -10.98 -3.99 0.84
C GLY A 53 -10.50 -5.37 0.44
N LEU A 54 -11.18 -6.04 -0.50
CA LEU A 54 -10.75 -7.36 -0.97
C LEU A 54 -9.42 -7.29 -1.73
N MET A 55 -9.21 -6.27 -2.58
CA MET A 55 -7.91 -6.06 -3.23
C MET A 55 -6.79 -5.82 -2.21
N LEU A 56 -7.08 -5.09 -1.14
CA LEU A 56 -6.13 -4.83 -0.05
C LEU A 56 -5.79 -6.10 0.73
N LEU A 57 -6.79 -6.93 1.06
CA LEU A 57 -6.59 -8.21 1.74
C LEU A 57 -5.73 -9.15 0.88
N HIS A 58 -6.02 -9.25 -0.42
CA HIS A 58 -5.21 -9.99 -1.36
C HIS A 58 -3.75 -9.49 -1.38
N PHE A 59 -3.56 -8.17 -1.49
CA PHE A 59 -2.24 -7.55 -1.53
C PHE A 59 -1.40 -7.87 -0.29
N VAL A 60 -1.94 -7.64 0.91
CA VAL A 60 -1.22 -7.88 2.18
C VAL A 60 -0.97 -9.37 2.39
N SER A 61 -1.91 -10.24 2.03
CA SER A 61 -1.76 -11.70 2.16
C SER A 61 -0.63 -12.25 1.29
N GLY A 62 -0.32 -11.59 0.17
CA GLY A 62 0.77 -11.99 -0.74
C GLY A 62 2.15 -11.98 -0.07
N GLY A 63 2.38 -11.12 0.91
CA GLY A 63 3.62 -11.05 1.67
C GLY A 63 3.51 -11.46 3.13
N LEU A 64 2.51 -12.29 3.46
CA LEU A 64 2.35 -12.87 4.78
C LEU A 64 2.46 -14.40 4.69
N TYR A 65 3.48 -14.97 5.33
CA TYR A 65 3.66 -16.41 5.46
C TYR A 65 2.97 -16.88 6.73
N VAL A 66 2.38 -18.08 6.66
CA VAL A 66 1.85 -18.77 7.82
C VAL A 66 2.62 -20.08 7.91
N ASP A 67 3.30 -20.32 9.02
CA ASP A 67 4.03 -21.57 9.22
C ASP A 67 3.10 -22.71 9.68
N ASN A 68 3.67 -23.89 9.95
CA ASN A 68 2.92 -25.06 10.39
C ASN A 68 2.32 -24.95 11.80
N ASN A 69 2.71 -23.92 12.56
CA ASN A 69 2.20 -23.62 13.90
C ASN A 69 1.30 -22.37 13.90
N ASP A 70 0.77 -21.99 12.73
CA ASP A 70 -0.06 -20.80 12.53
C ASP A 70 0.64 -19.46 12.86
N VAL A 71 1.97 -19.44 12.90
CA VAL A 71 2.75 -18.22 13.14
C VAL A 71 2.76 -17.36 11.88
N LEU A 72 2.43 -16.08 12.05
CA LEU A 72 2.36 -15.10 10.98
C LEU A 72 3.72 -14.42 10.78
N ILE A 73 4.37 -14.67 9.64
CA ILE A 73 5.70 -14.18 9.30
C ILE A 73 5.58 -13.22 8.09
N PRO A 74 5.61 -11.90 8.30
CA PRO A 74 5.50 -10.91 7.23
C PRO A 74 6.85 -10.73 6.51
N THR A 75 6.80 -10.41 5.21
CA THR A 75 7.95 -9.90 4.43
C THR A 75 8.08 -8.37 4.50
N PHE A 76 7.33 -7.75 5.39
CA PHE A 76 7.19 -6.31 5.56
C PHE A 76 7.20 -5.98 7.05
N LEU A 77 7.58 -4.76 7.40
CA LEU A 77 7.57 -4.25 8.75
C LEU A 77 6.53 -3.11 8.87
N PRO A 78 5.35 -3.39 9.46
CA PRO A 78 4.31 -2.37 9.63
C PRO A 78 4.79 -1.13 10.40
N GLU A 79 5.70 -1.35 11.34
CA GLU A 79 6.23 -0.31 12.23
C GLU A 79 7.19 0.64 11.54
N ARG A 80 7.81 0.18 10.45
CA ARG A 80 8.64 0.99 9.56
C ARG A 80 7.79 1.80 8.59
N GLY A 81 6.53 1.40 8.39
CA GLY A 81 5.59 2.00 7.46
C GLY A 81 5.57 1.36 6.08
N ASP A 82 6.14 0.16 5.95
CA ASP A 82 6.14 -0.61 4.71
C ASP A 82 4.73 -0.67 4.11
N TRP A 83 4.60 -0.57 2.79
CA TRP A 83 3.32 -0.57 2.06
C TRP A 83 2.26 0.43 2.54
N GLY A 84 2.65 1.46 3.29
CA GLY A 84 1.72 2.46 3.80
C GLY A 84 1.07 2.13 5.13
N PHE A 85 1.57 1.11 5.82
CA PHE A 85 1.20 0.87 7.21
C PHE A 85 1.52 2.10 8.05
N HIS A 86 0.65 2.42 8.99
CA HIS A 86 0.86 3.51 9.94
C HIS A 86 0.26 3.13 11.29
N TYR A 87 0.79 3.72 12.35
CA TYR A 87 0.34 3.43 13.71
C TYR A 87 -1.16 3.68 13.85
N PHE A 88 -1.85 2.72 14.45
CA PHE A 88 -3.28 2.72 14.67
C PHE A 88 -3.54 2.77 16.18
N ASN A 89 -4.16 3.86 16.64
CA ASN A 89 -4.32 4.11 18.08
C ASN A 89 -5.37 3.22 18.75
N ASN A 90 -6.31 2.64 17.98
CA ASN A 90 -7.43 1.86 18.52
C ASN A 90 -8.25 2.62 19.57
N TYR A 91 -8.56 3.90 19.30
CA TYR A 91 -9.30 4.77 20.24
C TYR A 91 -10.73 4.28 20.49
N GLU A 92 -11.32 3.63 19.49
CA GLU A 92 -12.65 3.04 19.54
C GLU A 92 -12.66 1.65 20.19
N GLU A 93 -11.50 1.17 20.66
CA GLU A 93 -11.34 -0.13 21.34
C GLU A 93 -11.84 -1.33 20.50
N LEU A 94 -11.72 -1.25 19.17
CA LEU A 94 -12.14 -2.31 18.25
C LEU A 94 -11.39 -3.62 18.48
N PHE A 95 -10.10 -3.51 18.82
CA PHE A 95 -9.20 -4.64 19.01
C PHE A 95 -8.84 -4.85 20.48
N PRO A 96 -8.47 -6.07 20.89
CA PRO A 96 -8.08 -6.34 22.26
C PRO A 96 -6.92 -5.45 22.74
N PRO A 97 -6.82 -5.16 24.04
CA PRO A 97 -5.69 -4.40 24.55
C PRO A 97 -4.33 -5.07 24.24
N LEU A 98 -3.31 -4.25 24.02
CA LEU A 98 -1.93 -4.72 23.87
C LEU A 98 -1.41 -5.22 25.22
N GLN A 99 -0.75 -6.39 25.23
CA GLN A 99 -0.16 -6.94 26.45
C GLN A 99 1.15 -6.24 26.81
N ASP A 100 1.89 -5.79 25.81
CA ASP A 100 3.12 -5.01 25.96
C ASP A 100 3.11 -3.81 25.00
N GLN A 101 2.70 -2.64 25.49
CA GLN A 101 2.59 -1.41 24.70
C GLN A 101 3.92 -0.90 24.14
N ASN A 102 5.07 -1.33 24.69
CA ASN A 102 6.38 -0.90 24.23
C ASN A 102 6.87 -1.74 23.04
N ARG A 103 6.48 -3.03 22.99
CA ARG A 103 6.95 -3.96 21.96
C ARG A 103 5.92 -4.27 20.90
N GLN A 104 4.64 -4.11 21.21
CA GLN A 104 3.51 -4.34 20.31
C GLN A 104 2.90 -3.03 19.82
N GLY A 105 2.17 -3.12 18.72
CA GLY A 105 1.36 -2.02 18.20
C GLY A 105 0.32 -2.53 17.22
N TYR A 106 -0.72 -1.72 17.03
CA TYR A 106 -1.63 -1.85 15.90
C TYR A 106 -1.15 -0.96 14.77
N TYR A 107 -1.18 -1.48 13.54
CA TYR A 107 -0.82 -0.71 12.36
C TYR A 107 -1.84 -0.96 11.26
N ALA A 108 -2.37 0.13 10.69
CA ALA A 108 -3.40 0.08 9.67
C ALA A 108 -2.86 0.44 8.29
N VAL A 109 -3.49 -0.11 7.25
CA VAL A 109 -3.28 0.22 5.85
C VAL A 109 -4.64 0.33 5.14
N GLY A 110 -4.68 0.97 3.98
CA GLY A 110 -5.89 1.10 3.16
C GLY A 110 -6.51 2.51 3.14
N ASN A 111 -5.92 3.49 3.81
CA ASN A 111 -6.31 4.90 3.67
C ASN A 111 -5.66 5.54 2.42
N ILE A 112 -6.31 5.35 1.27
CA ILE A 112 -5.81 5.78 -0.05
C ILE A 112 -5.75 7.31 -0.21
N ASN A 113 -6.48 8.06 0.62
CA ASN A 113 -6.47 9.53 0.61
C ASN A 113 -5.22 10.16 1.24
N THR A 114 -4.17 9.39 1.52
CA THR A 114 -2.97 9.89 2.18
C THR A 114 -1.71 9.51 1.41
N PRO A 115 -0.61 10.28 1.56
CA PRO A 115 0.66 9.94 0.93
C PRO A 115 1.20 8.55 1.27
N THR A 116 0.84 8.01 2.44
CA THR A 116 1.27 6.66 2.85
C THR A 116 0.75 5.59 1.91
N ALA A 117 -0.30 5.83 1.11
CA ALA A 117 -0.83 4.84 0.19
C ALA A 117 -0.09 4.74 -1.16
N TYR A 118 0.91 5.59 -1.43
CA TYR A 118 1.62 5.57 -2.72
C TYR A 118 2.36 4.24 -2.99
N PRO A 119 2.95 3.55 -1.99
CA PRO A 119 3.54 2.23 -2.18
C PRO A 119 2.55 1.12 -2.55
N LEU A 120 1.23 1.34 -2.38
CA LEU A 120 0.22 0.33 -2.70
C LEU A 120 0.06 0.14 -4.21
N TYR A 121 -0.10 -1.11 -4.63
CA TYR A 121 -0.18 -1.42 -6.05
C TYR A 121 -1.41 -0.80 -6.71
N PRO A 122 -1.33 -0.43 -8.01
CA PRO A 122 -2.42 0.24 -8.71
C PRO A 122 -3.75 -0.52 -8.63
N TYR A 123 -3.75 -1.86 -8.63
CA TYR A 123 -5.00 -2.63 -8.54
C TYR A 123 -5.73 -2.47 -7.19
N VAL A 124 -5.03 -2.04 -6.13
CA VAL A 124 -5.61 -1.72 -4.82
C VAL A 124 -6.14 -0.29 -4.81
N THR A 125 -5.46 0.64 -5.47
CA THR A 125 -5.73 2.09 -5.33
C THR A 125 -6.58 2.68 -6.47
N ARG A 126 -6.71 1.99 -7.59
CA ARG A 126 -7.35 2.51 -8.81
C ARG A 126 -8.81 2.95 -8.62
N SER A 127 -9.61 2.19 -7.86
CA SER A 127 -11.02 2.52 -7.62
C SER A 127 -11.19 3.87 -6.93
N TYR A 128 -10.29 4.19 -5.98
CA TYR A 128 -10.25 5.48 -5.29
C TYR A 128 -10.08 6.65 -6.28
N TYR A 129 -9.15 6.52 -7.21
CA TYR A 129 -8.83 7.58 -8.18
C TYR A 129 -9.89 7.70 -9.28
N PHE A 130 -10.64 6.64 -9.57
CA PHE A 130 -11.68 6.64 -10.61
C PHE A 130 -13.03 7.14 -10.13
N THR A 131 -13.22 7.31 -8.82
CA THR A 131 -14.51 7.74 -8.24
C THR A 131 -14.39 9.00 -7.39
N PRO A 132 -13.86 10.11 -7.94
CA PRO A 132 -13.80 11.38 -7.21
C PRO A 132 -15.16 11.75 -6.60
N GLY A 133 -15.17 12.01 -5.28
CA GLY A 133 -16.37 12.40 -4.55
C GLY A 133 -17.21 11.24 -3.98
N ASN A 134 -17.00 9.99 -4.41
CA ASN A 134 -17.70 8.86 -3.79
C ASN A 134 -17.23 8.66 -2.33
N LEU A 135 -18.17 8.46 -1.40
CA LEU A 135 -17.87 8.32 0.03
C LEU A 135 -17.32 6.94 0.39
N GLU A 136 -17.63 5.92 -0.40
CA GLU A 136 -17.27 4.52 -0.14
C GLU A 136 -15.83 4.18 -0.56
N ARG A 137 -15.26 4.95 -1.48
CA ARG A 137 -13.98 4.66 -2.16
C ARG A 137 -12.73 4.61 -1.27
N ASN A 138 -12.87 4.94 0.02
CA ASN A 138 -11.77 5.00 0.98
C ASN A 138 -12.16 4.41 2.35
N MET A 139 -13.16 3.54 2.40
CA MET A 139 -13.67 2.97 3.66
C MET A 139 -12.81 1.84 4.21
N ASP A 140 -12.25 1.00 3.35
CA ASP A 140 -11.71 -0.29 3.79
C ASP A 140 -10.32 -0.15 4.46
N ARG A 141 -10.13 -0.85 5.57
CA ARG A 141 -8.89 -0.86 6.35
C ARG A 141 -8.51 -2.28 6.72
N LEU A 142 -7.23 -2.58 6.59
CA LEU A 142 -6.63 -3.79 7.14
C LEU A 142 -5.70 -3.36 8.28
N VAL A 143 -5.80 -4.02 9.42
CA VAL A 143 -5.01 -3.71 10.62
C VAL A 143 -4.25 -4.95 11.05
N VAL A 144 -2.99 -4.79 11.40
CA VAL A 144 -2.17 -5.88 11.95
C VAL A 144 -1.73 -5.56 13.38
N ARG A 145 -1.63 -6.59 14.21
CA ARG A 145 -1.06 -6.54 15.56
C ARG A 145 0.34 -7.13 15.54
N THR A 146 1.35 -6.35 15.91
CA THR A 146 2.75 -6.84 15.96
C THR A 146 3.02 -7.67 17.22
N SER A 147 3.90 -8.66 17.08
CA SER A 147 4.37 -9.49 18.18
C SER A 147 5.52 -8.82 18.95
N PRO A 148 5.65 -9.07 20.27
CA PRO A 148 6.86 -8.75 21.01
C PRO A 148 8.09 -9.50 20.49
N ASN A 149 7.90 -10.65 19.83
CA ASN A 149 8.94 -11.46 19.20
C ASN A 149 9.05 -11.08 17.72
N ARG A 150 9.54 -9.87 17.43
CA ARG A 150 9.70 -9.36 16.06
C ARG A 150 10.59 -10.28 15.22
N PRO A 151 10.35 -10.40 13.90
CA PRO A 151 9.42 -9.62 13.07
C PRO A 151 8.02 -10.25 12.89
N LEU A 152 7.48 -10.98 13.88
CA LEU A 152 6.21 -11.70 13.75
C LEU A 152 4.95 -10.82 13.94
N LEU A 153 3.81 -11.28 13.41
CA LEU A 153 2.48 -10.73 13.71
C LEU A 153 1.69 -11.68 14.61
N GLU A 154 0.84 -11.12 15.47
CA GLU A 154 -0.07 -11.91 16.32
C GLU A 154 -1.46 -12.05 15.70
N ALA A 155 -1.91 -11.05 14.94
CA ALA A 155 -3.24 -11.04 14.34
C ALA A 155 -3.33 -10.10 13.14
N VAL A 156 -4.25 -10.43 12.24
CA VAL A 156 -4.69 -9.60 11.12
C VAL A 156 -6.18 -9.37 11.27
N TYR A 157 -6.59 -8.12 11.09
CA TYR A 157 -7.98 -7.68 11.17
C TYR A 157 -8.36 -6.91 9.91
N ILE A 158 -9.64 -6.96 9.56
CA ILE A 158 -10.25 -6.08 8.57
C ILE A 158 -11.35 -5.27 9.26
N THR A 159 -11.50 -4.01 8.85
CA THR A 159 -12.51 -3.11 9.38
C THR A 159 -12.85 -2.04 8.33
N GLN A 160 -13.88 -1.25 8.62
CA GLN A 160 -14.35 -0.18 7.75
C GLN A 160 -14.30 1.14 8.51
N HIS A 161 -13.94 2.21 7.83
CA HIS A 161 -13.92 3.57 8.39
C HIS A 161 -14.88 4.44 7.61
N TYR A 162 -15.92 4.96 8.27
CA TYR A 162 -16.84 5.89 7.65
C TYR A 162 -16.22 7.29 7.60
N ARG A 163 -16.42 7.98 6.48
CA ARG A 163 -16.03 9.39 6.40
C ARG A 163 -17.15 10.24 7.00
N ARG A 164 -16.75 11.24 7.79
CA ARG A 164 -17.64 12.27 8.35
C ARG A 164 -18.71 12.70 7.35
N SER A 165 -19.97 12.32 7.62
CA SER A 165 -21.11 12.54 6.74
C SER A 165 -21.72 13.94 6.94
N SER A 166 -21.57 14.57 8.12
CA SER A 166 -21.98 15.97 8.31
C SER A 166 -21.28 16.69 9.47
N VAL A 167 -21.40 18.03 9.48
CA VAL A 167 -20.99 18.89 10.61
C VAL A 167 -21.86 18.66 11.85
N TYR A 168 -23.08 18.12 11.67
CA TYR A 168 -24.09 17.95 12.72
C TYR A 168 -24.05 16.57 13.41
N ASP A 169 -23.22 15.65 12.93
CA ASP A 169 -22.97 14.35 13.56
C ASP A 169 -21.48 14.19 13.91
N PRO A 170 -21.10 14.44 15.18
CA PRO A 170 -19.73 14.28 15.66
C PRO A 170 -19.20 12.85 15.57
N HIS A 171 -20.08 11.84 15.48
CA HIS A 171 -19.74 10.40 15.45
C HIS A 171 -19.59 9.83 14.04
N SER A 172 -19.76 10.66 12.99
CA SER A 172 -19.78 10.15 11.62
C SER A 172 -18.41 9.84 10.99
N SER A 173 -17.31 9.96 11.74
CA SER A 173 -15.95 9.55 11.32
C SER A 173 -15.38 8.54 12.30
N GLU A 174 -15.95 7.35 12.29
CA GLU A 174 -15.59 6.27 13.20
C GLU A 174 -15.38 4.98 12.41
N TYR A 175 -14.66 4.07 13.05
CA TYR A 175 -14.54 2.70 12.58
C TYR A 175 -15.80 1.90 12.91
N ASP A 176 -16.14 0.94 12.05
CA ASP A 176 -17.34 0.12 12.19
C ASP A 176 -17.07 -1.16 13.00
N PRO A 177 -17.45 -1.22 14.29
CA PRO A 177 -17.27 -2.45 15.07
C PRO A 177 -18.12 -3.61 14.56
N HIS A 178 -19.26 -3.37 13.88
CA HIS A 178 -20.13 -4.44 13.37
C HIS A 178 -19.57 -5.07 12.09
N ASN A 179 -18.74 -4.33 11.35
CA ASN A 179 -18.02 -4.81 10.18
C ASN A 179 -16.52 -4.94 10.44
N THR A 180 -16.16 -5.39 11.66
CA THR A 180 -14.79 -5.70 12.06
C THR A 180 -14.61 -7.19 12.28
N TYR A 181 -13.59 -7.76 11.66
CA TYR A 181 -13.34 -9.20 11.67
C TYR A 181 -11.85 -9.51 11.87
N GLN A 182 -11.56 -10.62 12.51
CA GLN A 182 -10.22 -11.20 12.52
C GLN A 182 -10.08 -12.18 11.36
N ILE A 183 -8.95 -12.12 10.67
CA ILE A 183 -8.61 -13.06 9.60
C ILE A 183 -7.80 -14.20 10.20
N SER A 184 -8.26 -15.43 9.99
CA SER A 184 -7.54 -16.60 10.52
C SER A 184 -6.28 -16.91 9.70
N PRO A 185 -5.30 -17.60 10.31
CA PRO A 185 -4.15 -18.17 9.60
C PRO A 185 -4.56 -19.07 8.43
N ALA A 186 -5.63 -19.86 8.57
CA ALA A 186 -6.16 -20.73 7.51
C ALA A 186 -6.66 -19.93 6.29
N LEU A 187 -7.38 -18.82 6.53
CA LEU A 187 -7.84 -17.94 5.45
C LEU A 187 -6.64 -17.31 4.71
N LEU A 188 -5.63 -16.84 5.44
CA LEU A 188 -4.40 -16.29 4.84
C LEU A 188 -3.70 -17.33 3.94
N GLN A 189 -3.60 -18.59 4.40
CA GLN A 189 -3.03 -19.69 3.60
C GLN A 189 -3.86 -19.98 2.34
N GLU A 190 -5.20 -19.95 2.43
CA GLU A 190 -6.09 -20.16 1.30
C GLU A 190 -5.89 -19.08 0.22
N ILE A 191 -5.90 -17.79 0.62
CA ILE A 191 -5.65 -16.66 -0.28
C ILE A 191 -4.26 -16.80 -0.92
N ARG A 192 -3.26 -17.11 -0.11
CA ARG A 192 -1.89 -17.30 -0.58
C ARG A 192 -1.78 -18.43 -1.60
N THR A 193 -2.53 -19.52 -1.42
CA THR A 193 -2.60 -20.63 -2.37
C THR A 193 -3.14 -20.16 -3.73
N VAL A 194 -4.15 -19.28 -3.74
CA VAL A 194 -4.64 -18.65 -4.98
C VAL A 194 -3.56 -17.78 -5.61
N ILE A 195 -2.85 -16.97 -4.82
CA ILE A 195 -1.77 -16.08 -5.28
C ILE A 195 -0.66 -16.84 -6.01
N HIS A 196 -0.21 -17.98 -5.48
CA HIS A 196 0.95 -18.70 -6.01
C HIS A 196 0.60 -19.63 -7.18
N ASN A 197 -0.63 -20.11 -7.25
CA ASN A 197 -1.03 -21.11 -8.25
C ASN A 197 -1.69 -20.50 -9.50
N ARG A 198 -1.93 -19.19 -9.52
CA ARG A 198 -2.64 -18.52 -10.63
C ARG A 198 -1.97 -17.23 -11.06
N VAL A 199 -1.83 -17.09 -12.37
CA VAL A 199 -1.38 -15.84 -13.01
C VAL A 199 -2.44 -14.73 -12.86
N ASP A 200 -3.72 -15.11 -12.85
CA ASP A 200 -4.91 -14.27 -12.65
C ASP A 200 -5.40 -14.25 -11.19
N SER A 201 -4.48 -14.37 -10.24
CA SER A 201 -4.81 -14.58 -8.82
C SER A 201 -5.75 -13.53 -8.22
N VAL A 202 -5.60 -12.25 -8.60
CA VAL A 202 -6.48 -11.17 -8.15
C VAL A 202 -7.93 -11.47 -8.56
N GLN A 203 -8.18 -11.72 -9.84
CA GLN A 203 -9.52 -11.99 -10.37
C GLN A 203 -10.10 -13.28 -9.78
N ALA A 204 -9.29 -14.34 -9.69
CA ALA A 204 -9.70 -15.60 -9.11
C ALA A 204 -10.10 -15.45 -7.63
N PHE A 205 -9.32 -14.69 -6.85
CA PHE A 205 -9.64 -14.38 -5.46
C PHE A 205 -10.91 -13.54 -5.34
N LEU A 206 -11.04 -12.45 -6.10
CA LEU A 206 -12.23 -11.58 -6.07
C LEU A 206 -13.51 -12.35 -6.41
N TYR A 207 -13.46 -13.21 -7.43
CA TYR A 207 -14.58 -14.07 -7.80
C TYR A 207 -14.94 -15.05 -6.69
N ALA A 208 -13.95 -15.73 -6.11
CA ALA A 208 -14.17 -16.69 -5.03
C ALA A 208 -14.71 -16.03 -3.76
N ALA A 209 -14.23 -14.82 -3.45
CA ALA A 209 -14.72 -13.99 -2.35
C ALA A 209 -16.11 -13.37 -2.63
N GLY A 210 -16.67 -13.51 -3.83
CA GLY A 210 -17.99 -12.96 -4.14
C GLY A 210 -18.00 -11.44 -4.29
N TYR A 211 -16.97 -10.88 -4.92
CA TYR A 211 -17.00 -9.48 -5.38
C TYR A 211 -18.13 -9.30 -6.41
N ASP A 212 -18.93 -8.25 -6.23
CA ASP A 212 -20.09 -7.92 -7.06
C ASP A 212 -19.66 -7.62 -8.50
N VAL A 213 -20.03 -8.51 -9.40
CA VAL A 213 -19.73 -8.42 -10.84
C VAL A 213 -20.52 -7.27 -11.48
N ASP A 214 -21.69 -6.88 -10.96
CA ASP A 214 -22.46 -5.74 -11.48
C ASP A 214 -21.77 -4.40 -11.18
N SER A 215 -20.86 -4.39 -10.21
CA SER A 215 -20.00 -3.24 -9.96
C SER A 215 -18.86 -3.09 -11.00
N MET A 216 -18.64 -4.10 -11.87
CA MET A 216 -17.89 -3.93 -13.14
C MET A 216 -18.68 -3.11 -14.17
N LEU A 217 -20.02 -3.14 -14.12
CA LEU A 217 -20.93 -2.40 -15.03
C LEU A 217 -21.10 -0.92 -14.64
N PHE A 218 -20.36 -0.38 -13.66
CA PHE A 218 -20.36 1.05 -13.28
C PHE A 218 -19.63 1.94 -14.31
N THR A 219 -19.72 1.56 -15.58
CA THR A 219 -19.20 2.21 -16.79
C THR A 219 -20.30 2.98 -17.51
N GLN A 220 -21.15 3.73 -16.78
CA GLN A 220 -22.10 4.65 -17.44
C GLN A 220 -21.41 5.77 -18.24
N ASN A 221 -20.11 6.01 -18.05
CA ASN A 221 -19.31 6.91 -18.89
C ASN A 221 -18.45 6.16 -19.95
N CYS A 222 -18.53 4.83 -20.04
CA CYS A 222 -17.70 4.03 -20.96
C CYS A 222 -18.54 3.02 -21.78
N TYR A 223 -19.84 3.24 -21.91
CA TYR A 223 -20.75 2.39 -22.67
C TYR A 223 -20.64 2.68 -24.17
N ALA A 224 -20.11 1.74 -24.95
CA ALA A 224 -20.42 1.59 -26.37
C ALA A 224 -21.37 0.39 -26.50
N PRO A 225 -22.58 0.54 -27.06
CA PRO A 225 -23.52 -0.57 -27.16
C PRO A 225 -23.02 -1.56 -28.23
N GLY A 226 -22.64 -2.78 -27.82
CA GLY A 226 -22.69 -3.93 -28.71
C GLY A 226 -21.47 -4.85 -28.83
N SER A 227 -20.79 -5.25 -27.75
CA SER A 227 -19.77 -6.31 -27.85
C SER A 227 -19.99 -7.47 -26.89
N THR A 228 -20.04 -8.67 -27.46
CA THR A 228 -20.16 -9.97 -26.79
C THR A 228 -18.78 -10.64 -26.67
N TYR A 229 -17.87 -10.17 -25.82
CA TYR A 229 -16.59 -10.86 -25.55
C TYR A 229 -16.11 -10.63 -24.10
N LYS A 230 -15.40 -11.63 -23.53
CA LYS A 230 -15.00 -11.71 -22.11
C LYS A 230 -13.64 -11.05 -21.82
N VAL A 231 -13.53 -10.49 -20.61
CA VAL A 231 -12.46 -9.66 -19.99
C VAL A 231 -11.03 -10.26 -19.95
N GLU A 232 -10.84 -11.52 -20.37
CA GLU A 232 -9.66 -12.34 -20.04
C GLU A 232 -8.36 -11.95 -20.78
N GLU A 233 -8.41 -11.14 -21.84
CA GLU A 233 -7.21 -10.79 -22.65
C GLU A 233 -6.61 -9.41 -22.36
N ALA A 234 -7.36 -8.47 -21.76
CA ALA A 234 -6.86 -7.12 -21.45
C ALA A 234 -5.82 -7.09 -20.31
N GLY A 235 -5.77 -8.13 -19.48
CA GLY A 235 -4.76 -8.33 -18.43
C GLY A 235 -3.43 -8.90 -18.93
N ARG A 236 -3.29 -9.19 -20.24
CA ARG A 236 -2.13 -9.91 -20.79
C ARG A 236 -1.21 -9.12 -21.71
N MET A 237 -1.51 -7.88 -22.07
CA MET A 237 -0.50 -7.04 -22.73
C MET A 237 0.42 -6.47 -21.65
N THR A 238 1.48 -7.23 -21.35
CA THR A 238 2.75 -6.68 -20.90
C THR A 238 3.04 -5.45 -21.76
N LEU A 239 3.38 -4.32 -21.13
CA LEU A 239 4.01 -3.19 -21.82
C LEU A 239 5.29 -3.72 -22.48
N ASN A 240 5.16 -4.28 -23.68
CA ASN A 240 6.29 -4.60 -24.51
C ASN A 240 6.92 -3.27 -24.92
N ASP A 241 8.25 -3.22 -24.90
CA ASP A 241 9.12 -2.10 -25.33
C ASP A 241 8.90 -1.62 -26.79
N SER A 242 7.80 -2.02 -27.43
CA SER A 242 7.40 -1.63 -28.77
C SER A 242 7.00 -0.16 -28.79
N THR A 243 7.61 0.59 -29.71
CA THR A 243 7.10 1.89 -30.14
C THR A 243 5.62 1.75 -30.50
N ALA A 244 4.75 2.59 -29.92
CA ALA A 244 3.30 2.57 -30.06
C ALA A 244 2.84 2.06 -31.45
N ILE A 245 2.19 0.90 -31.48
CA ILE A 245 1.67 0.34 -32.73
C ILE A 245 0.34 1.02 -33.05
N MET A 246 0.15 1.44 -34.29
CA MET A 246 -1.13 1.96 -34.75
C MET A 246 -2.16 0.84 -34.86
N LYS A 247 -3.36 1.11 -34.33
CA LYS A 247 -4.65 0.48 -34.63
C LYS A 247 -4.56 -0.94 -35.20
N GLU A 248 -4.43 -1.92 -34.32
CA GLU A 248 -5.07 -3.22 -34.54
C GLU A 248 -6.39 -3.21 -33.77
N GLU A 249 -7.44 -3.77 -34.36
CA GLU A 249 -8.77 -3.88 -33.76
C GLU A 249 -8.67 -4.58 -32.40
N VAL A 250 -8.68 -3.81 -31.31
CA VAL A 250 -8.58 -4.35 -29.95
C VAL A 250 -9.73 -3.80 -29.09
N LEU A 251 -10.64 -4.71 -28.79
CA LEU A 251 -11.33 -4.91 -27.51
C LEU A 251 -11.88 -3.65 -26.79
N HIS A 252 -13.20 -3.48 -26.87
CA HIS A 252 -13.95 -2.52 -26.06
C HIS A 252 -13.71 -2.79 -24.58
N THR A 253 -12.92 -1.91 -23.95
CA THR A 253 -12.41 -2.09 -22.59
C THR A 253 -13.19 -1.21 -21.63
N GLU A 254 -13.71 -1.82 -20.57
CA GLU A 254 -14.29 -1.12 -19.44
C GLU A 254 -13.20 -0.24 -18.78
N CYS A 255 -13.56 0.96 -18.33
CA CYS A 255 -12.59 1.94 -17.85
C CYS A 255 -11.71 1.48 -16.67
N TYR A 256 -12.11 0.43 -15.92
CA TYR A 256 -11.24 -0.17 -14.91
C TYR A 256 -9.98 -0.84 -15.49
N ALA A 257 -9.97 -1.16 -16.79
CA ALA A 257 -8.83 -1.75 -17.48
C ALA A 257 -7.77 -0.70 -17.89
N VAL A 258 -8.12 0.59 -17.90
CA VAL A 258 -7.18 1.66 -18.26
C VAL A 258 -6.01 1.66 -17.29
N VAL A 259 -4.81 1.49 -17.83
CA VAL A 259 -3.57 1.56 -17.07
C VAL A 259 -2.96 2.92 -17.32
N LEU A 260 -2.60 3.62 -16.24
CA LEU A 260 -1.74 4.79 -16.25
C LEU A 260 -0.61 4.52 -15.27
N GLN A 261 0.64 4.74 -15.67
CA GLN A 261 1.80 4.50 -14.82
C GLN A 261 2.91 5.52 -15.04
N VAL A 262 3.76 5.66 -14.02
CA VAL A 262 5.02 6.38 -14.07
C VAL A 262 6.13 5.38 -13.72
N LYS A 263 7.15 5.30 -14.57
CA LYS A 263 8.36 4.48 -14.37
C LYS A 263 9.60 5.31 -14.69
N SER A 264 10.79 4.73 -14.50
CA SER A 264 12.05 5.43 -14.77
C SER A 264 12.54 5.22 -16.20
N THR A 265 13.22 6.22 -16.74
CA THR A 265 14.06 6.11 -17.94
C THR A 265 15.49 5.74 -17.59
N GLU A 266 16.30 5.42 -18.59
CA GLU A 266 17.75 5.15 -18.42
C GLU A 266 18.53 6.34 -17.83
N SER A 267 17.96 7.55 -17.88
CA SER A 267 18.58 8.78 -17.35
C SER A 267 17.92 9.31 -16.08
N GLY A 268 16.98 8.57 -15.48
CA GLY A 268 16.30 8.98 -14.24
C GLY A 268 15.17 9.98 -14.43
N TYR A 269 14.74 10.25 -15.66
CA TYR A 269 13.51 10.98 -15.94
C TYR A 269 12.28 10.08 -15.86
N ALA A 270 11.10 10.69 -15.72
CA ALA A 270 9.82 10.01 -15.69
C ALA A 270 9.40 9.54 -17.10
N ARG A 271 9.17 8.23 -17.23
CA ARG A 271 8.50 7.55 -18.34
C ARG A 271 7.02 7.40 -18.00
N LEU A 272 6.16 7.97 -18.83
CA LEU A 272 4.72 7.81 -18.73
C LEU A 272 4.31 6.58 -19.54
N GLY A 273 3.51 5.70 -18.95
CA GLY A 273 2.90 4.57 -19.68
C GLY A 273 1.38 4.64 -19.61
N TRP A 274 0.72 4.28 -20.71
CA TRP A 274 -0.72 4.10 -20.75
C TRP A 274 -1.11 2.83 -21.53
N ALA A 275 -2.23 2.23 -21.16
CA ALA A 275 -2.82 1.12 -21.91
C ALA A 275 -4.34 1.07 -21.74
N ASN A 276 -5.01 0.39 -22.67
CA ASN A 276 -6.46 0.13 -22.66
C ASN A 276 -7.33 1.40 -22.64
N VAL A 277 -6.87 2.51 -23.22
CA VAL A 277 -7.69 3.73 -23.33
C VAL A 277 -8.85 3.47 -24.31
N PRO A 278 -10.13 3.65 -23.88
CA PRO A 278 -11.29 3.36 -24.72
C PRO A 278 -11.33 4.18 -26.00
N ASP A 279 -11.74 3.55 -27.10
CA ASP A 279 -11.92 4.20 -28.41
C ASP A 279 -12.88 5.39 -28.33
N SER A 280 -13.94 5.28 -27.53
CA SER A 280 -14.89 6.38 -27.31
C SER A 280 -14.24 7.65 -26.75
N LEU A 281 -13.19 7.51 -25.93
CA LEU A 281 -12.40 8.63 -25.44
C LEU A 281 -11.39 9.12 -26.49
N LEU A 282 -10.80 8.22 -27.27
CA LEU A 282 -9.88 8.58 -28.35
C LEU A 282 -10.58 9.35 -29.48
N ASP A 283 -11.82 8.98 -29.82
CA ASP A 283 -12.64 9.59 -30.87
C ASP A 283 -12.99 11.05 -30.56
N VAL A 284 -13.28 11.37 -29.29
CA VAL A 284 -13.51 12.76 -28.84
C VAL A 284 -12.20 13.54 -28.63
N GLY A 285 -11.08 12.82 -28.52
CA GLY A 285 -9.75 13.35 -28.29
C GLY A 285 -9.43 13.52 -26.80
N VAL A 286 -8.29 12.94 -26.40
CA VAL A 286 -7.78 12.98 -25.03
C VAL A 286 -6.31 13.39 -24.97
N MET A 287 -5.95 13.98 -23.83
CA MET A 287 -4.57 14.28 -23.47
C MET A 287 -4.11 13.42 -22.30
N LEU A 288 -2.88 12.93 -22.39
CA LEU A 288 -2.15 12.39 -21.26
C LEU A 288 -1.36 13.52 -20.61
N ALA A 289 -1.57 13.77 -19.33
CA ALA A 289 -0.94 14.86 -18.61
C ALA A 289 -0.21 14.38 -17.35
N LEU A 290 1.00 14.89 -17.12
CA LEU A 290 1.80 14.61 -15.93
C LEU A 290 1.65 15.75 -14.93
N PHE A 291 1.32 15.40 -13.69
CA PHE A 291 1.18 16.33 -12.58
C PHE A 291 2.22 16.06 -11.50
N ASN A 292 2.65 17.11 -10.80
CA ASN A 292 3.44 16.97 -9.58
C ASN A 292 2.56 16.86 -8.33
N ASN A 293 3.20 16.66 -7.16
CA ASN A 293 2.52 16.53 -5.87
C ASN A 293 1.67 17.76 -5.48
N ASN A 294 2.02 18.95 -6.00
CA ASN A 294 1.26 20.19 -5.77
C ASN A 294 0.03 20.34 -6.69
N GLY A 295 -0.18 19.39 -7.61
CA GLY A 295 -1.27 19.46 -8.58
C GLY A 295 -0.97 20.37 -9.77
N ASN A 296 0.28 20.76 -9.99
CA ASN A 296 0.68 21.51 -11.18
C ASN A 296 0.85 20.56 -12.35
N ASN A 297 0.29 20.93 -13.51
CA ASN A 297 0.51 20.24 -14.77
C ASN A 297 1.92 20.56 -15.29
N LEU A 298 2.77 19.55 -15.43
CA LEU A 298 4.15 19.65 -15.91
C LEU A 298 4.27 19.43 -17.42
N LEU A 299 3.37 18.63 -17.99
CA LEU A 299 3.41 18.17 -19.37
C LEU A 299 2.02 17.71 -19.80
N SER A 300 1.63 17.99 -21.04
CA SER A 300 0.45 17.40 -21.66
C SER A 300 0.76 16.95 -23.08
N LEU A 301 0.30 15.76 -23.44
CA LEU A 301 0.52 15.11 -24.72
C LEU A 301 -0.81 14.65 -25.29
N SER A 302 -1.11 14.98 -26.55
CA SER A 302 -2.26 14.39 -27.25
C SER A 302 -1.98 12.93 -27.58
N LEU A 303 -2.91 12.03 -27.22
CA LEU A 303 -2.78 10.62 -27.55
C LEU A 303 -3.14 10.30 -29.00
N GLY A 304 -3.93 11.16 -29.66
CA GLY A 304 -4.50 10.85 -30.96
C GLY A 304 -5.38 9.59 -30.86
N THR A 305 -5.12 8.60 -31.70
CA THR A 305 -5.83 7.31 -31.72
C THR A 305 -5.06 6.17 -31.04
N ARG A 306 -4.10 6.49 -30.15
CA ARG A 306 -3.24 5.50 -29.49
C ARG A 306 -3.84 5.05 -28.16
N SER A 307 -4.41 3.84 -28.13
CA SER A 307 -5.00 3.24 -26.92
C SER A 307 -3.98 2.79 -25.88
N TYR A 308 -2.71 2.63 -26.28
CA TYR A 308 -1.59 2.32 -25.40
C TYR A 308 -0.28 2.94 -25.90
N GLY A 309 0.73 3.01 -25.03
CA GLY A 309 2.07 3.46 -25.37
C GLY A 309 2.88 3.91 -24.17
N ILE A 310 4.10 4.37 -24.48
CA ILE A 310 5.00 5.01 -23.52
C ILE A 310 5.48 6.36 -24.07
N TYR A 311 5.83 7.26 -23.17
CA TYR A 311 6.44 8.54 -23.48
C TYR A 311 7.49 8.92 -22.44
N ASP A 312 8.72 9.14 -22.88
CA ASP A 312 9.81 9.59 -22.03
C ASP A 312 9.77 11.11 -21.93
N SER A 313 9.54 11.62 -20.71
CA SER A 313 9.50 13.05 -20.45
C SER A 313 10.87 13.60 -20.07
N ASN A 314 11.00 14.94 -20.06
CA ASN A 314 12.16 15.63 -19.50
C ASN A 314 11.95 16.02 -18.02
N GLN A 315 10.99 15.42 -17.33
CA GLN A 315 10.73 15.68 -15.91
C GLN A 315 11.47 14.63 -15.08
N TYR A 316 12.23 15.06 -14.07
CA TYR A 316 12.91 14.12 -13.18
C TYR A 316 11.90 13.22 -12.47
N LEU A 317 12.25 11.95 -12.32
CA LEU A 317 11.44 11.01 -11.56
C LEU A 317 11.48 11.42 -10.07
N ASN A 318 10.30 11.70 -9.52
CA ASN A 318 10.16 12.26 -8.18
C ASN A 318 8.90 11.74 -7.50
N HIS A 319 8.93 11.69 -6.17
CA HIS A 319 7.79 11.32 -5.33
C HIS A 319 6.53 12.14 -5.68
N GLY A 320 5.39 11.47 -5.76
CA GLY A 320 4.08 12.11 -5.95
C GLY A 320 3.75 12.53 -7.38
N LEU A 321 4.59 12.23 -8.38
CA LEU A 321 4.22 12.37 -9.79
C LEU A 321 2.96 11.56 -10.11
N GLN A 322 2.07 12.10 -10.94
CA GLN A 322 0.79 11.46 -11.25
C GLN A 322 0.38 11.71 -12.69
N VAL A 323 0.06 10.63 -13.42
CA VAL A 323 -0.45 10.73 -14.78
C VAL A 323 -1.98 10.77 -14.76
N LYS A 324 -2.57 11.63 -15.59
CA LYS A 324 -4.02 11.77 -15.76
C LYS A 324 -4.39 11.75 -17.23
N LEU A 325 -5.56 11.18 -17.53
CA LEU A 325 -6.21 11.29 -18.82
C LEU A 325 -7.23 12.42 -18.76
N LEU A 326 -7.05 13.41 -19.63
CA LEU A 326 -7.85 14.63 -19.68
C LEU A 326 -8.62 14.73 -21.00
N SER A 327 -9.68 15.53 -21.03
CA SER A 327 -10.29 16.00 -22.27
C SER A 327 -9.29 16.78 -23.13
N LYS A 328 -9.56 16.86 -24.43
CA LYS A 328 -8.71 17.56 -25.42
C LYS A 328 -8.42 19.03 -25.08
N ASP A 329 -9.32 19.70 -24.37
CA ASP A 329 -9.18 21.09 -23.91
C ASP A 329 -8.56 21.20 -22.50
N GLY A 330 -8.30 20.07 -21.83
CA GLY A 330 -7.73 19.99 -20.49
C GLY A 330 -8.70 20.37 -19.36
N SER A 331 -9.98 20.63 -19.66
CA SER A 331 -10.98 21.09 -18.69
C SER A 331 -11.49 19.98 -17.77
N ASN A 332 -11.57 18.75 -18.28
CA ASN A 332 -12.12 17.60 -17.56
C ASN A 332 -11.05 16.52 -17.35
N VAL A 333 -11.03 15.96 -16.13
CA VAL A 333 -10.23 14.77 -15.82
C VAL A 333 -11.11 13.55 -16.00
N PHE A 334 -10.81 12.71 -17.00
CA PHE A 334 -11.51 11.45 -17.19
C PHE A 334 -11.00 10.38 -16.24
N ILE A 335 -9.67 10.24 -16.15
CA ILE A 335 -9.02 9.15 -15.43
C ILE A 335 -7.81 9.70 -14.68
N THR A 336 -7.66 9.32 -13.41
CA THR A 336 -6.50 9.66 -12.60
C THR A 336 -5.72 8.39 -12.29
N GLY A 337 -4.43 8.37 -12.62
CA GLY A 337 -3.53 7.28 -12.29
C GLY A 337 -3.07 7.30 -10.82
N PRO A 338 -2.38 6.26 -10.36
CA PRO A 338 -1.75 6.24 -9.05
C PRO A 338 -0.69 7.35 -8.96
N ARG A 339 -0.47 7.84 -7.74
CA ARG A 339 0.68 8.70 -7.45
C ARG A 339 1.93 7.83 -7.32
N TYR A 340 3.04 8.33 -7.85
CA TYR A 340 4.31 7.64 -7.86
C TYR A 340 4.95 7.64 -6.47
N ASP A 341 5.32 6.45 -6.01
CA ASP A 341 6.13 6.25 -4.82
C ASP A 341 7.62 6.31 -5.18
N ASP A 342 8.41 7.04 -4.41
CA ASP A 342 9.83 7.23 -4.68
C ASP A 342 10.69 6.00 -4.38
N ALA A 343 10.17 4.98 -3.70
CA ALA A 343 10.78 3.65 -3.62
C ALA A 343 10.18 2.67 -4.65
N ASP A 344 9.30 3.14 -5.55
CA ASP A 344 8.56 2.31 -6.51
C ASP A 344 7.88 1.11 -5.83
N GLY A 345 7.31 1.35 -4.64
CA GLY A 345 6.61 0.35 -3.81
C GLY A 345 7.50 -0.68 -3.11
N LYS A 346 8.84 -0.57 -3.22
CA LYS A 346 9.79 -1.55 -2.68
C LYS A 346 10.00 -1.35 -1.20
N VAL A 347 9.92 -2.43 -0.42
CA VAL A 347 10.20 -2.40 1.02
C VAL A 347 11.72 -2.35 1.29
N PRO A 348 12.16 -1.71 2.39
CA PRO A 348 13.56 -1.76 2.79
C PRO A 348 14.01 -3.20 3.12
N VAL A 349 15.21 -3.57 2.70
CA VAL A 349 15.82 -4.88 2.91
C VAL A 349 16.61 -4.87 4.22
N GLY A 350 16.39 -5.87 5.08
CA GLY A 350 17.10 -6.00 6.36
C GLY A 350 18.61 -6.17 6.15
N ILE A 351 19.42 -5.54 7.01
CA ILE A 351 20.87 -5.75 7.07
C ILE A 351 21.11 -6.94 8.00
N GLU A 352 21.63 -8.03 7.45
CA GLU A 352 21.80 -9.28 8.19
C GLU A 352 22.60 -9.08 9.50
N GLY A 353 22.08 -9.65 10.59
CA GLY A 353 22.70 -9.57 11.92
C GLY A 353 22.56 -8.21 12.63
N ASN A 354 21.84 -7.25 12.06
CA ASN A 354 21.72 -5.89 12.61
C ASN A 354 20.26 -5.41 12.62
N ASP A 355 19.91 -4.59 13.61
CA ASP A 355 18.59 -3.92 13.69
C ASP A 355 18.54 -2.68 12.78
N ALA A 356 18.84 -2.91 11.50
CA ALA A 356 18.92 -1.89 10.46
C ALA A 356 18.42 -2.41 9.11
N SER A 357 18.07 -1.51 8.19
CA SER A 357 17.63 -1.88 6.85
C SER A 357 18.03 -0.86 5.80
N LEU A 358 18.24 -1.31 4.57
CA LEU A 358 18.62 -0.52 3.41
C LEU A 358 17.46 -0.46 2.40
N GLN A 359 17.13 0.73 1.92
CA GLN A 359 16.17 0.94 0.83
C GLN A 359 16.80 1.77 -0.29
N LEU A 360 16.54 1.38 -1.53
CA LEU A 360 16.81 2.21 -2.70
C LEU A 360 15.57 3.04 -3.00
N TYR A 361 15.74 4.33 -3.24
CA TYR A 361 14.68 5.26 -3.60
C TYR A 361 15.19 6.29 -4.61
N THR A 362 14.32 7.16 -5.10
CA THR A 362 14.69 8.24 -6.02
C THR A 362 14.40 9.63 -5.48
N LYS A 363 15.31 10.54 -5.79
CA LYS A 363 15.12 11.97 -5.61
C LYS A 363 15.76 12.68 -6.79
N ASP A 364 14.99 13.54 -7.45
CA ASP A 364 15.40 14.30 -8.62
C ASP A 364 16.01 13.42 -9.72
N GLY A 365 15.46 12.21 -9.90
CA GLY A 365 15.93 11.25 -10.88
C GLY A 365 17.24 10.53 -10.53
N TYR A 366 17.80 10.76 -9.35
CA TYR A 366 18.98 10.06 -8.87
C TYR A 366 18.61 8.82 -8.05
N ALA A 367 19.45 7.79 -8.13
CA ALA A 367 19.45 6.63 -7.27
C ALA A 367 19.98 7.04 -5.90
N CYS A 368 19.12 6.92 -4.89
CA CYS A 368 19.41 7.35 -3.53
C CYS A 368 19.22 6.16 -2.58
N ALA A 369 19.87 6.19 -1.43
CA ALA A 369 19.71 5.15 -0.42
C ALA A 369 19.24 5.73 0.91
N GLN A 370 18.39 4.97 1.61
CA GLN A 370 18.02 5.26 2.99
C GLN A 370 18.41 4.07 3.88
N LEU A 371 18.92 4.40 5.06
CA LEU A 371 19.16 3.49 6.15
C LEU A 371 18.10 3.72 7.22
N PHE A 372 17.34 2.69 7.55
CA PHE A 372 16.40 2.67 8.66
C PHE A 372 17.12 2.01 9.84
N ILE A 373 17.53 2.81 10.82
CA ILE A 373 18.23 2.33 12.01
C ILE A 373 17.23 2.25 13.16
N SER A 374 17.08 1.09 13.80
CA SER A 374 16.22 0.98 14.98
C SER A 374 16.70 1.94 16.06
N LYS A 375 15.80 2.67 16.71
CA LYS A 375 16.14 3.54 17.85
C LYS A 375 16.71 2.77 19.06
N THR A 376 16.51 1.45 19.11
CA THR A 376 17.14 0.58 20.11
C THR A 376 18.57 0.18 19.76
N PHE A 377 19.00 0.37 18.51
CA PHE A 377 20.35 0.06 18.04
C PHE A 377 21.27 1.27 18.27
N THR A 378 21.60 1.54 19.54
CA THR A 378 22.27 2.79 19.94
C THR A 378 23.73 2.90 19.49
N ASP A 379 24.42 1.77 19.36
CA ASP A 379 25.85 1.73 19.03
C ASP A 379 26.14 1.57 17.53
N TRP A 380 25.11 1.73 16.68
CA TRP A 380 25.18 1.46 15.24
C TRP A 380 26.31 2.19 14.51
N GLN A 381 26.67 3.40 14.94
CA GLN A 381 27.76 4.15 14.29
C GLN A 381 29.13 3.52 14.53
N THR A 382 29.32 2.86 15.67
CA THR A 382 30.53 2.11 15.98
C THR A 382 30.57 0.84 15.13
N ASP A 383 29.45 0.12 15.09
CA ASP A 383 29.33 -1.14 14.35
C ASP A 383 29.44 -0.92 12.84
N PHE A 384 28.91 0.19 12.34
CA PHE A 384 28.93 0.56 10.93
C PHE A 384 30.04 1.55 10.54
N ASN A 385 31.03 1.78 11.42
CA ASN A 385 32.09 2.77 11.20
C ASN A 385 32.85 2.59 9.88
N TYR A 386 32.99 1.35 9.40
CA TYR A 386 33.61 1.03 8.12
C TYR A 386 32.64 0.51 7.07
N SER A 387 31.36 0.44 7.40
CA SER A 387 30.33 -0.02 6.48
C SER A 387 30.00 1.05 5.46
N TRP A 388 29.60 0.61 4.28
CA TRP A 388 29.38 1.48 3.13
C TRP A 388 28.30 0.92 2.23
N VAL A 389 27.63 1.83 1.51
CA VAL A 389 26.59 1.50 0.54
C VAL A 389 27.11 1.82 -0.84
N ALA A 390 27.14 0.81 -1.70
CA ALA A 390 27.57 0.94 -3.09
C ALA A 390 26.36 0.95 -4.02
N PHE A 391 26.40 1.81 -5.05
CA PHE A 391 25.36 1.98 -6.05
C PHE A 391 25.80 1.42 -7.40
N TYR A 392 24.95 0.60 -8.00
CA TYR A 392 25.20 -0.07 -9.27
C TYR A 392 24.17 0.38 -10.30
N SER A 393 24.61 0.66 -11.52
CA SER A 393 23.70 0.86 -12.66
C SER A 393 23.05 -0.45 -13.10
N ASN A 394 23.74 -1.57 -12.93
CA ASN A 394 23.26 -2.90 -13.29
C ASN A 394 23.47 -3.86 -12.11
N HIS A 395 22.37 -4.38 -11.58
CA HIS A 395 22.37 -5.36 -10.48
C HIS A 395 23.16 -6.65 -10.75
N LYS A 396 23.58 -6.92 -11.99
CA LYS A 396 24.44 -8.07 -12.34
C LYS A 396 25.93 -7.78 -12.20
N ASP A 397 26.30 -6.53 -11.91
CA ASP A 397 27.69 -6.13 -11.78
C ASP A 397 28.33 -6.76 -10.53
N ALA A 398 29.62 -7.09 -10.67
CA ALA A 398 30.43 -7.61 -9.57
C ALA A 398 30.60 -6.58 -8.45
N SER A 399 30.87 -7.03 -7.22
CA SER A 399 30.92 -6.19 -6.01
C SER A 399 31.92 -5.02 -6.03
N ASN A 400 32.95 -5.07 -6.88
CA ASN A 400 33.94 -4.00 -7.04
C ASN A 400 33.64 -3.07 -8.23
N SER A 401 32.58 -3.32 -8.98
CA SER A 401 32.17 -2.57 -10.18
C SER A 401 31.02 -1.59 -9.90
N TYR A 402 30.96 -1.05 -8.68
CA TYR A 402 29.98 -0.04 -8.35
C TYR A 402 30.28 1.28 -9.09
N TYR A 403 29.24 2.07 -9.34
CA TYR A 403 29.36 3.39 -9.96
C TYR A 403 29.85 4.44 -8.96
N THR A 404 29.24 4.46 -7.78
CA THR A 404 29.60 5.34 -6.67
C THR A 404 29.25 4.68 -5.34
N TYR A 405 29.72 5.26 -4.24
CA TYR A 405 29.45 4.76 -2.89
C TYR A 405 29.45 5.89 -1.86
N GLU A 406 28.96 5.59 -0.66
CA GLU A 406 29.18 6.41 0.53
C GLU A 406 29.24 5.53 1.78
N TYR A 407 30.00 5.96 2.78
CA TYR A 407 30.04 5.31 4.08
C TYR A 407 28.71 5.49 4.82
N ALA A 408 28.23 4.42 5.45
CA ALA A 408 26.94 4.39 6.15
C ALA A 408 26.83 5.52 7.20
N VAL A 409 27.89 5.75 7.96
CA VAL A 409 27.95 6.80 8.99
C VAL A 409 27.94 8.24 8.46
N ARG A 410 28.08 8.43 7.14
CA ARG A 410 28.02 9.75 6.48
C ARG A 410 26.66 10.06 5.87
N PHE A 411 25.71 9.13 5.96
CA PHE A 411 24.33 9.41 5.56
C PHE A 411 23.74 10.50 6.47
N THR A 412 22.89 11.35 5.91
CA THR A 412 22.34 12.50 6.63
C THR A 412 21.05 12.10 7.34
N LYS A 413 20.96 12.34 8.66
CA LYS A 413 19.75 12.09 9.43
C LYS A 413 18.58 12.91 8.87
N GLN A 414 17.45 12.26 8.63
CA GLN A 414 16.19 12.89 8.22
C GLN A 414 15.38 13.32 9.45
N ASP A 415 14.14 13.76 9.25
CA ASP A 415 13.27 14.15 10.36
C ASP A 415 12.97 12.97 11.31
N ASP A 416 12.60 13.30 12.55
CA ASP A 416 12.39 12.33 13.63
C ASP A 416 10.91 11.91 13.75
N THR A 417 10.20 11.85 12.62
CA THR A 417 8.76 11.57 12.60
C THR A 417 8.42 10.11 12.83
N ASN A 418 9.34 9.19 12.52
CA ASN A 418 9.15 7.77 12.76
C ASN A 418 9.39 7.42 14.24
N ILE A 419 8.42 6.77 14.87
CA ILE A 419 8.46 6.45 16.30
C ILE A 419 9.49 5.37 16.66
N LYS A 420 9.89 4.50 15.72
CA LYS A 420 10.76 3.33 15.98
C LYS A 420 12.12 3.38 15.29
N TYR A 421 12.25 4.13 14.20
CA TYR A 421 13.47 4.15 13.39
C TYR A 421 13.98 5.58 13.22
N ASP A 422 15.29 5.74 13.28
CA ASP A 422 15.98 6.90 12.72
C ASP A 422 16.26 6.62 11.24
N ILE A 423 15.86 7.55 10.36
CA ILE A 423 16.10 7.42 8.91
C ILE A 423 17.29 8.30 8.53
N TYR A 424 18.29 7.71 7.86
CA TYR A 424 19.43 8.42 7.30
C TYR A 424 19.44 8.25 5.80
N SER A 425 19.66 9.32 5.02
CA SER A 425 19.64 9.26 3.56
C SER A 425 20.91 9.77 2.90
N TYR A 426 21.15 9.29 1.69
CA TYR A 426 22.21 9.75 0.81
C TYR A 426 21.70 9.79 -0.63
N VAL A 427 21.98 10.91 -1.31
CA VAL A 427 21.66 11.13 -2.73
C VAL A 427 22.94 10.90 -3.52
N SER A 428 22.96 9.88 -4.36
CA SER A 428 24.13 9.59 -5.20
C SER A 428 24.11 10.42 -6.49
N SER A 429 25.19 10.33 -7.28
CA SER A 429 25.25 10.92 -8.62
C SER A 429 24.76 9.99 -9.73
N LEU A 430 24.38 8.75 -9.40
CA LEU A 430 23.86 7.76 -10.35
C LEU A 430 22.40 8.06 -10.66
N SER A 431 21.98 8.05 -11.92
CA SER A 431 20.56 8.10 -12.30
C SER A 431 19.81 6.84 -11.86
N ILE A 432 18.55 6.95 -11.43
CA ILE A 432 17.72 5.80 -11.04
C ILE A 432 17.22 4.99 -12.26
N GLN A 433 18.13 4.43 -13.03
CA GLN A 433 17.78 3.68 -14.25
C GLN A 433 17.24 2.26 -13.94
N PRO A 434 16.49 1.64 -14.88
CA PRO A 434 16.12 0.24 -14.77
C PRO A 434 17.35 -0.65 -14.52
N GLY A 435 17.25 -1.52 -13.52
CA GLY A 435 18.35 -2.38 -13.08
C GLY A 435 19.28 -1.76 -12.03
N ALA A 436 19.11 -0.48 -11.67
CA ALA A 436 19.89 0.14 -10.59
C ALA A 436 19.68 -0.58 -9.25
N GLN A 437 20.74 -0.69 -8.45
CA GLN A 437 20.71 -1.42 -7.18
C GLN A 437 21.63 -0.76 -6.14
N ALA A 438 21.26 -0.83 -4.86
CA ALA A 438 22.16 -0.52 -3.75
C ALA A 438 22.52 -1.79 -2.98
N ARG A 439 23.77 -1.90 -2.53
CA ARG A 439 24.25 -3.01 -1.69
C ARG A 439 24.98 -2.47 -0.46
N PHE A 440 24.72 -3.06 0.69
CA PHE A 440 25.38 -2.72 1.97
C PHE A 440 26.53 -3.67 2.24
N PHE A 441 27.72 -3.11 2.48
CA PHE A 441 28.93 -3.83 2.83
C PHE A 441 29.32 -3.54 4.27
N LEU A 442 29.56 -4.58 5.07
CA LEU A 442 29.92 -4.42 6.48
C LEU A 442 31.33 -3.85 6.67
N THR A 443 32.29 -4.35 5.89
CA THR A 443 33.70 -4.02 6.02
C THR A 443 34.22 -3.29 4.79
N LYS A 444 35.46 -2.82 4.80
CA LYS A 444 36.09 -2.16 3.65
C LYS A 444 36.32 -3.09 2.45
N THR A 445 36.08 -4.40 2.57
CA THR A 445 36.25 -5.36 1.49
C THR A 445 34.94 -5.57 0.73
N TYR A 446 35.03 -6.22 -0.44
CA TYR A 446 33.90 -6.44 -1.35
C TYR A 446 33.15 -7.75 -1.09
N ASP A 447 33.55 -8.52 -0.05
CA ASP A 447 33.06 -9.89 0.17
C ASP A 447 31.96 -9.96 1.24
N SER A 448 31.77 -8.90 2.02
CA SER A 448 30.85 -8.89 3.18
C SER A 448 29.57 -8.11 2.89
N ILE A 449 28.79 -8.57 1.92
CA ILE A 449 27.46 -8.00 1.62
C ILE A 449 26.45 -8.50 2.65
N LEU A 450 25.77 -7.58 3.32
CA LEU A 450 24.73 -7.91 4.31
C LEU A 450 23.31 -7.52 3.88
N ALA A 451 23.18 -6.72 2.83
CA ALA A 451 21.89 -6.39 2.23
C ALA A 451 22.06 -6.02 0.75
N GLU A 452 21.11 -6.46 -0.07
CA GLU A 452 20.99 -6.07 -1.47
C GLU A 452 19.57 -5.65 -1.74
N THR A 453 19.37 -4.43 -2.28
CA THR A 453 18.02 -3.98 -2.62
C THR A 453 17.50 -4.73 -3.84
N THR A 454 16.18 -4.80 -4.00
CA THR A 454 15.59 -5.21 -5.28
C THR A 454 16.05 -4.23 -6.37
N PRO A 455 16.45 -4.71 -7.57
CA PRO A 455 16.81 -3.84 -8.68
C PRO A 455 15.64 -2.94 -9.07
N TRP A 456 15.93 -1.73 -9.56
CA TRP A 456 14.90 -0.81 -10.05
C TRP A 456 14.19 -1.40 -11.25
N GLU A 457 12.87 -1.27 -11.29
CA GLU A 457 12.08 -1.84 -12.38
C GLU A 457 12.12 -0.95 -13.63
N ARG A 458 11.76 -1.56 -14.75
CA ARG A 458 11.66 -0.93 -16.06
C ARG A 458 10.33 -0.24 -16.29
#